data_AF-A0A9P1C5K3-F1
#
_entry.id   AF-A0A9P1C5K3-F1
#
_cell.length_a   1.000
_cell.length_b   1.000
_cell.length_c   1.000
_cell.angle_alpha   90.00
_cell.angle_beta   90.00
_cell.angle_gamma   90.00
#
_symmetry.space_group_name_H-M   'P 1'
#
loop_
_entity.id
_entity.type
_entity.pdbx_description
1 polymer ?
#
loop_
_entity_poly.entity_id
_entity_poly.type
_entity_poly.pdbx_seq_one_letter_code
_entity_poly.pdbx_strand_id
1 'polypeptide(L)'
;MLSFANLTKARTRNLRALDAELAFGGLKLVLMDGTSLERKLSELAKDRRVLVLFASDKEKLHESLLLAEAYRRRWLTSKVLVVAAGEVQGGGGRWLARAQNPEAWSRCYAAWQDVSGQEPSSTSWLLFGRSGRLRGQSSGRDFDQILAFVGVGQNLSLLPQRAQESEKEVEILKVHDDFYVALKSGDAPLMRTLWEEAGEEKDSRPRVSWEEVLSDKAAVLDVVDVDVVRLGKSEAMVTSIEVCAGEGSLFNDGGPGGKGTLLATKRLKLEESGSWRLVSHQTIPYCDNTVASQSLVCTSRGCILLKRE
;
A
#
# COMPACT_ATOMS: atom_id res chain seq x y z
N MET A 1 6.87 -17.70 37.72
CA MET A 1 5.42 -17.83 37.98
C MET A 1 4.78 -16.45 37.87
N LEU A 2 3.88 -16.23 36.91
CA LEU A 2 3.08 -15.00 36.87
C LEU A 2 2.10 -15.02 38.04
N SER A 3 2.04 -13.95 38.83
CA SER A 3 1.10 -13.86 39.96
C SER A 3 -0.36 -13.82 39.46
N PHE A 4 -1.28 -14.35 40.25
CA PHE A 4 -2.73 -14.33 39.94
C PHE A 4 -3.25 -12.92 39.63
N ALA A 5 -2.71 -11.90 40.31
CA ALA A 5 -3.03 -10.49 40.06
C ALA A 5 -2.64 -10.03 38.65
N ASN A 6 -1.51 -10.50 38.11
CA ASN A 6 -1.07 -10.18 36.75
C ASN A 6 -1.97 -10.85 35.70
N LEU A 7 -2.44 -12.07 35.97
CA LEU A 7 -3.39 -12.76 35.08
C LEU A 7 -4.75 -12.05 35.03
N THR A 8 -5.28 -11.60 36.16
CA THR A 8 -6.54 -10.84 36.21
C THR A 8 -6.44 -9.49 35.50
N LYS A 9 -5.34 -8.75 35.71
CA LYS A 9 -5.10 -7.48 34.99
C LYS A 9 -5.01 -7.69 33.47
N ALA A 10 -4.27 -8.72 33.03
CA ALA A 10 -4.15 -9.05 31.61
C ALA A 10 -5.51 -9.44 31.00
N ARG A 11 -6.31 -10.24 31.70
CA ARG A 11 -7.66 -10.62 31.26
C ARG A 11 -8.59 -9.41 31.14
N THR A 12 -8.61 -8.52 32.13
CA THR A 12 -9.42 -7.30 32.08
C THR A 12 -9.02 -6.40 30.91
N ARG A 13 -7.72 -6.24 30.66
CA ARG A 13 -7.23 -5.48 29.50
C ARG A 13 -7.68 -6.12 28.17
N ASN A 14 -7.56 -7.43 28.05
CA ASN A 14 -7.97 -8.15 26.82
C ASN A 14 -9.49 -8.04 26.57
N LEU A 15 -10.32 -8.08 27.62
CA LEU A 15 -11.77 -7.88 27.49
C LEU A 15 -12.09 -6.45 27.05
N ARG A 16 -11.47 -5.44 27.65
CA ARG A 16 -11.64 -4.04 27.23
C ARG A 16 -11.20 -3.82 25.78
N ALA A 17 -10.12 -4.47 25.36
CA ALA A 17 -9.64 -4.36 23.97
C ALA A 17 -10.69 -4.96 23.02
N LEU A 18 -11.21 -6.13 23.37
CA LEU A 18 -12.26 -6.79 22.60
C LEU A 18 -13.56 -5.97 22.54
N ASP A 19 -13.96 -5.34 23.64
CA ASP A 19 -15.14 -4.46 23.66
C ASP A 19 -14.92 -3.22 22.78
N ALA A 20 -13.75 -2.59 22.86
CA ALA A 20 -13.39 -1.45 22.02
C ALA A 20 -13.34 -1.82 20.53
N GLU A 21 -12.82 -3.01 20.20
CA GLU A 21 -12.81 -3.56 18.85
C GLU A 21 -14.24 -3.81 18.33
N LEU A 22 -15.09 -4.45 19.13
CA LEU A 22 -16.47 -4.77 18.75
C LEU A 22 -17.34 -3.52 18.58
N ALA A 23 -17.02 -2.42 19.26
CA ALA A 23 -17.72 -1.15 19.11
C ALA A 23 -17.71 -0.63 17.66
N PHE A 24 -16.66 -0.93 16.89
CA PHE A 24 -16.59 -0.58 15.47
C PHE A 24 -17.63 -1.30 14.62
N GLY A 25 -18.05 -2.51 15.00
CA GLY A 25 -18.97 -3.33 14.20
C GLY A 25 -20.34 -2.69 13.98
N GLY A 26 -20.79 -1.83 14.92
CA GLY A 26 -22.05 -1.09 14.83
C GLY A 26 -21.95 0.22 14.03
N LEU A 27 -20.72 0.66 13.69
CA LEU A 27 -20.52 1.91 12.97
C LEU A 27 -20.93 1.77 11.51
N LYS A 28 -21.49 2.87 10.99
CA LYS A 28 -22.01 2.96 9.64
C LYS A 28 -21.08 3.78 8.75
N LEU A 29 -21.04 3.38 7.48
CA LEU A 29 -20.30 4.02 6.41
C LEU A 29 -21.18 4.16 5.16
N VAL A 30 -20.80 5.08 4.30
CA VAL A 30 -21.45 5.33 3.01
C VAL A 30 -20.44 5.04 1.91
N LEU A 31 -20.78 4.13 0.99
CA LEU A 31 -19.95 3.84 -0.18
C LEU A 31 -19.91 5.06 -1.10
N MET A 32 -18.73 5.38 -1.63
CA MET A 32 -18.55 6.54 -2.49
C MET A 32 -18.74 6.23 -3.99
N ASP A 33 -19.15 5.03 -4.36
CA ASP A 33 -19.32 4.54 -5.74
C ASP A 33 -20.53 5.13 -6.52
N GLY A 34 -21.08 6.25 -6.05
CA GLY A 34 -22.26 6.91 -6.63
C GLY A 34 -23.60 6.36 -6.14
N THR A 35 -23.64 5.19 -5.50
CA THR A 35 -24.90 4.61 -5.00
C THR A 35 -25.36 5.22 -3.67
N SER A 36 -24.45 5.88 -2.93
CA SER A 36 -24.69 6.45 -1.59
C SER A 36 -25.27 5.44 -0.59
N LEU A 37 -24.93 4.17 -0.77
CA LEU A 37 -25.47 3.06 -0.01
C LEU A 37 -24.84 2.99 1.39
N GLU A 38 -25.69 3.03 2.41
CA GLU A 38 -25.27 2.88 3.80
C GLU A 38 -25.08 1.40 4.17
N ARG A 39 -23.99 1.11 4.89
CA ARG A 39 -23.66 -0.24 5.39
C ARG A 39 -23.07 -0.15 6.78
N LYS A 40 -23.26 -1.20 7.58
CA LYS A 40 -22.48 -1.37 8.83
C LYS A 40 -21.14 -2.01 8.53
N LEU A 41 -20.12 -1.68 9.32
CA LEU A 41 -18.80 -2.31 9.20
C LEU A 41 -18.87 -3.84 9.35
N SER A 42 -19.69 -4.32 10.28
CA SER A 42 -19.93 -5.77 10.49
C SER A 42 -20.57 -6.49 9.31
N GLU A 43 -21.33 -5.79 8.46
CA GLU A 43 -21.94 -6.35 7.26
C GLU A 43 -20.90 -6.53 6.15
N LEU A 44 -19.98 -5.57 6.01
CA LEU A 44 -18.93 -5.62 4.99
C LEU A 44 -17.86 -6.66 5.24
N ALA A 45 -17.57 -6.93 6.52
CA ALA A 45 -16.54 -7.86 6.93
C ALA A 45 -16.66 -9.20 6.19
N LYS A 46 -17.88 -9.71 5.98
CA LYS A 46 -18.10 -11.01 5.33
C LYS A 46 -17.56 -11.08 3.90
N ASP A 47 -17.51 -9.95 3.20
CA ASP A 47 -17.17 -9.89 1.77
C ASP A 47 -15.82 -9.21 1.51
N ARG A 48 -15.43 -8.26 2.37
CA ARG A 48 -14.26 -7.40 2.18
C ARG A 48 -13.49 -7.20 3.48
N ARG A 49 -12.20 -6.97 3.34
CA ARG A 49 -11.37 -6.38 4.40
C ARG A 49 -11.66 -4.88 4.46
N VAL A 50 -11.54 -4.25 5.61
CA VAL A 50 -11.82 -2.82 5.78
C VAL A 50 -10.60 -2.14 6.37
N LEU A 51 -10.02 -1.19 5.62
CA LEU A 51 -8.93 -0.34 6.08
C LEU A 51 -9.51 1.02 6.48
N VAL A 52 -9.49 1.36 7.76
CA VAL A 52 -10.00 2.62 8.27
C VAL A 52 -8.84 3.58 8.45
N LEU A 53 -8.92 4.77 7.85
CA LEU A 53 -7.92 5.82 7.98
C LEU A 53 -8.41 6.91 8.93
N PHE A 54 -7.58 7.22 9.92
CA PHE A 54 -7.76 8.29 10.89
C PHE A 54 -6.66 9.33 10.72
N ALA A 55 -6.99 10.59 10.94
CA ALA A 55 -6.02 11.68 10.95
C ALA A 55 -6.41 12.73 12.00
N SER A 56 -5.44 13.51 12.45
CA SER A 56 -5.65 14.60 13.40
C SER A 56 -6.51 15.74 12.84
N ASP A 57 -6.51 15.90 11.52
CA ASP A 57 -7.19 16.98 10.82
C ASP A 57 -7.55 16.58 9.38
N LYS A 58 -8.33 17.43 8.73
CA LYS A 58 -8.86 17.19 7.37
C LYS A 58 -7.79 17.17 6.30
N GLU A 59 -6.75 17.99 6.44
CA GLU A 59 -5.66 18.10 5.46
C GLU A 59 -4.85 16.80 5.43
N LYS A 60 -4.46 16.29 6.59
CA LYS A 60 -3.73 15.02 6.69
C LYS A 60 -4.55 13.81 6.26
N LEU A 61 -5.87 13.83 6.51
CA LEU A 61 -6.76 12.81 5.97
C LEU A 61 -6.78 12.87 4.45
N HIS A 62 -6.89 14.07 3.88
CA HIS A 62 -6.86 14.27 2.43
C HIS A 62 -5.55 13.77 1.80
N GLU A 63 -4.40 14.15 2.36
CA GLU A 63 -3.10 13.63 1.90
C GLU A 63 -3.01 12.09 1.99
N SER A 64 -3.54 11.50 3.06
CA SER A 64 -3.55 10.04 3.24
C SER A 64 -4.42 9.36 2.20
N LEU A 65 -5.57 9.96 1.86
CA LEU A 65 -6.47 9.46 0.83
C LEU A 65 -5.88 9.61 -0.58
N LEU A 66 -5.20 10.72 -0.86
CA LEU A 66 -4.51 10.94 -2.13
C LEU A 66 -3.39 9.91 -2.34
N LEU A 67 -2.64 9.60 -1.28
CA LEU A 67 -1.66 8.52 -1.33
C LEU A 67 -2.33 7.15 -1.49
N ALA A 68 -3.45 6.90 -0.81
CA ALA A 68 -4.19 5.64 -0.93
C ALA A 68 -4.79 5.46 -2.34
N GLU A 69 -5.13 6.55 -3.03
CA GLU A 69 -5.65 6.53 -4.39
C GLU A 69 -4.65 5.95 -5.40
N ALA A 70 -3.34 6.10 -5.16
CA ALA A 70 -2.30 5.46 -5.97
C ALA A 70 -2.38 3.93 -5.95
N TYR A 71 -3.07 3.37 -4.95
CA TYR A 71 -3.30 1.94 -4.76
C TYR A 71 -4.75 1.53 -5.04
N ARG A 72 -5.61 2.40 -5.60
CA ARG A 72 -7.05 2.14 -5.77
C ARG A 72 -7.35 0.81 -6.45
N ARG A 73 -6.61 0.45 -7.50
CA ARG A 73 -6.75 -0.84 -8.19
C ARG A 73 -6.30 -2.00 -7.29
N ARG A 74 -5.21 -1.83 -6.54
CA ARG A 74 -4.67 -2.82 -5.59
C ARG A 74 -5.63 -3.09 -4.44
N TRP A 75 -6.30 -2.06 -3.90
CA TRP A 75 -7.35 -2.24 -2.90
C TRP A 75 -8.49 -3.11 -3.43
N LEU A 76 -8.96 -2.85 -4.64
CA LEU A 76 -10.02 -3.63 -5.26
C LEU A 76 -9.62 -5.10 -5.45
N THR A 77 -8.43 -5.34 -6.00
CA THR A 77 -7.90 -6.69 -6.25
C THR A 77 -7.67 -7.46 -4.94
N SER A 78 -7.18 -6.80 -3.89
CA SER A 78 -7.04 -7.35 -2.54
C SER A 78 -8.35 -7.43 -1.74
N LYS A 79 -9.48 -7.03 -2.34
CA LYS A 79 -10.81 -6.94 -1.69
C LYS A 79 -10.77 -6.13 -0.39
N VAL A 80 -10.06 -5.00 -0.40
CA VAL A 80 -10.00 -4.02 0.68
C VAL A 80 -10.89 -2.84 0.33
N LEU A 81 -11.76 -2.45 1.26
CA LEU A 81 -12.45 -1.16 1.22
C LEU A 81 -11.72 -0.18 2.13
N VAL A 82 -11.30 0.95 1.61
CA VAL A 82 -10.74 2.05 2.40
C VAL A 82 -11.90 2.88 2.95
N VAL A 83 -11.87 3.20 4.24
CA VAL A 83 -12.86 4.03 4.92
C VAL A 83 -12.16 5.25 5.50
N ALA A 84 -12.56 6.43 5.05
CA ALA A 84 -12.16 7.67 5.68
C ALA A 84 -13.00 7.89 6.95
N ALA A 85 -12.36 7.96 8.12
CA ALA A 85 -13.06 8.20 9.38
C ALA A 85 -13.51 9.66 9.56
N GLY A 86 -13.01 10.59 8.74
CA GLY A 86 -13.36 12.00 8.75
C GLY A 86 -14.11 12.45 7.49
N GLU A 87 -14.24 13.77 7.33
CA GLU A 87 -14.83 14.37 6.13
C GLU A 87 -13.94 14.16 4.90
N VAL A 88 -14.57 13.77 3.80
CA VAL A 88 -13.93 13.62 2.49
C VAL A 88 -14.51 14.62 1.52
N GLN A 89 -13.65 15.27 0.74
CA GLN A 89 -14.05 16.11 -0.40
C GLN A 89 -13.93 15.30 -1.71
N GLY A 90 -14.90 15.45 -2.61
CA GLY A 90 -14.90 14.83 -3.94
C GLY A 90 -15.60 13.48 -4.03
N GLY A 91 -15.59 12.90 -5.23
CA GLY A 91 -16.10 11.56 -5.50
C GLY A 91 -15.05 10.50 -5.20
N GLY A 92 -15.46 9.39 -4.60
CA GLY A 92 -14.60 8.22 -4.37
C GLY A 92 -14.98 7.11 -5.34
N GLY A 93 -14.02 6.27 -5.74
CA GLY A 93 -14.35 5.09 -6.54
C GLY A 93 -14.97 3.98 -5.68
N ARG A 94 -15.18 2.80 -6.29
CA ARG A 94 -15.62 1.56 -5.61
C ARG A 94 -14.68 1.05 -4.50
N TRP A 95 -13.52 1.68 -4.35
CA TRP A 95 -12.48 1.37 -3.38
C TRP A 95 -12.62 2.18 -2.08
N LEU A 96 -13.41 3.26 -2.08
CA LEU A 96 -13.50 4.23 -0.98
C LEU A 96 -14.92 4.30 -0.40
N ALA A 97 -14.98 4.45 0.91
CA ALA A 97 -16.16 4.81 1.67
C ALA A 97 -15.82 5.90 2.68
N ARG A 98 -16.86 6.56 3.19
CA ARG A 98 -16.73 7.55 4.27
C ARG A 98 -17.53 7.12 5.50
N ALA A 99 -17.03 7.46 6.67
CA ALA A 99 -17.79 7.35 7.91
C ALA A 99 -19.07 8.19 7.83
N GLN A 100 -20.21 7.62 8.23
CA GLN A 100 -21.47 8.37 8.29
C GLN A 100 -21.47 9.37 9.46
N ASN A 101 -20.91 8.98 10.60
CA ASN A 101 -20.80 9.80 11.80
C ASN A 101 -19.33 9.85 12.25
N PRO A 102 -18.50 10.74 11.67
CA PRO A 102 -17.08 10.83 11.98
C PRO A 102 -16.77 10.89 13.48
N GLU A 103 -17.57 11.59 14.28
CA GLU A 103 -17.36 11.70 15.72
C GLU A 103 -17.50 10.36 16.45
N ALA A 104 -18.47 9.53 16.05
CA ALA A 104 -18.64 8.19 16.62
C ALA A 104 -17.43 7.30 16.32
N TRP A 105 -16.89 7.38 15.09
CA TRP A 105 -15.67 6.67 14.70
C TRP A 105 -14.46 7.15 15.51
N SER A 106 -14.29 8.47 15.67
CA SER A 106 -13.23 9.06 16.49
C SER A 106 -13.33 8.66 17.96
N ARG A 107 -14.53 8.60 18.54
CA ARG A 107 -14.72 8.10 19.92
C ARG A 107 -14.34 6.64 20.07
N CYS A 108 -14.75 5.78 19.14
CA CYS A 108 -14.34 4.37 19.14
C CYS A 108 -12.81 4.23 19.01
N TYR A 109 -12.20 5.05 18.15
CA TYR A 109 -10.75 5.04 17.97
C TYR A 109 -10.00 5.51 19.22
N ALA A 110 -10.44 6.59 19.86
CA ALA A 110 -9.85 7.06 21.12
C ALA A 110 -9.94 5.99 22.23
N ALA A 111 -11.10 5.32 22.36
CA ALA A 111 -11.26 4.21 23.31
C ALA A 111 -10.33 3.03 22.99
N TRP A 112 -10.10 2.74 21.70
CA TRP A 112 -9.15 1.72 21.28
C TRP A 112 -7.69 2.10 21.56
N GLN A 113 -7.31 3.36 21.32
CA GLN A 113 -5.96 3.88 21.62
C GLN A 113 -5.64 3.77 23.11
N ASP A 114 -6.58 4.12 23.98
CA ASP A 114 -6.44 3.99 25.44
C ASP A 114 -6.09 2.55 25.87
N VAL A 115 -6.75 1.55 25.30
CA VAL A 115 -6.52 0.15 25.69
C VAL A 115 -5.28 -0.46 25.02
N SER A 116 -5.03 -0.11 23.77
CA SER A 116 -3.87 -0.58 23.00
C SER A 116 -2.56 0.03 23.48
N GLY A 117 -2.61 1.22 24.08
CA GLY A 117 -1.41 1.99 24.46
C GLY A 117 -0.70 2.58 23.25
N GLN A 118 -1.41 2.78 22.14
CA GLN A 118 -0.87 3.39 20.94
C GLN A 118 -0.82 4.91 21.11
N GLU A 119 0.36 5.49 20.93
CA GLU A 119 0.53 6.94 21.00
C GLU A 119 -0.28 7.66 19.90
N PRO A 120 -0.84 8.85 20.19
CA PRO A 120 -1.46 9.69 19.18
C PRO A 120 -0.49 9.98 18.05
N SER A 121 -0.95 9.84 16.82
CA SER A 121 -0.19 10.19 15.63
C SER A 121 -1.04 11.04 14.72
N SER A 122 -0.37 11.80 13.85
CA SER A 122 -1.03 12.71 12.93
C SER A 122 -1.89 11.96 11.89
N THR A 123 -1.52 10.72 11.58
CA THR A 123 -2.23 9.78 10.72
C THR A 123 -2.06 8.37 11.26
N SER A 124 -3.13 7.57 11.21
CA SER A 124 -3.13 6.20 11.68
C SER A 124 -4.18 5.38 10.97
N TRP A 125 -4.07 4.06 11.05
CA TRP A 125 -5.02 3.17 10.41
C TRP A 125 -5.31 1.93 11.24
N LEU A 126 -6.52 1.39 11.03
CA LEU A 126 -6.95 0.09 11.54
C LEU A 126 -7.37 -0.79 10.37
N LEU A 127 -6.87 -2.02 10.34
CA LEU A 127 -7.23 -3.01 9.33
C LEU A 127 -8.10 -4.10 9.95
N PHE A 128 -9.35 -4.19 9.50
CA PHE A 128 -10.27 -5.27 9.84
C PHE A 128 -10.24 -6.35 8.76
N GLY A 129 -10.12 -7.60 9.21
CA GLY A 129 -10.18 -8.78 8.35
C GLY A 129 -11.60 -9.16 7.97
N ARG A 130 -11.75 -10.25 7.21
CA ARG A 130 -13.07 -10.72 6.78
C ARG A 130 -13.96 -11.29 7.89
N SER A 131 -13.38 -11.54 9.07
CA SER A 131 -14.14 -11.91 10.27
C SER A 131 -14.71 -10.69 11.00
N GLY A 132 -14.40 -9.47 10.53
CA GLY A 132 -14.73 -8.23 11.23
C GLY A 132 -13.83 -7.94 12.42
N ARG A 133 -12.82 -8.80 12.64
CA ARG A 133 -11.82 -8.62 13.69
C ARG A 133 -10.67 -7.76 13.20
N LEU A 134 -10.06 -7.01 14.11
CA LEU A 134 -8.86 -6.25 13.86
C LEU A 134 -7.69 -7.21 13.56
N ARG A 135 -6.93 -6.89 12.52
CA ARG A 135 -5.80 -7.69 12.02
C ARG A 135 -4.49 -6.92 12.02
N GLY A 136 -4.55 -5.61 12.00
CA GLY A 136 -3.38 -4.76 12.03
C GLY A 136 -3.76 -3.34 12.40
N GLN A 137 -2.78 -2.62 12.93
CA GLN A 137 -2.85 -1.20 13.20
C GLN A 137 -1.46 -0.62 13.03
N SER A 138 -1.37 0.64 12.64
CA SER A 138 -0.13 1.40 12.76
C SER A 138 -0.40 2.90 12.72
N SER A 139 0.61 3.67 13.09
CA SER A 139 0.72 5.08 12.71
C SER A 139 1.34 5.20 11.31
N GLY A 140 1.05 6.31 10.62
CA GLY A 140 1.63 6.60 9.31
C GLY A 140 0.85 5.99 8.13
N ARG A 141 1.53 5.92 6.98
CA ARG A 141 0.91 5.72 5.64
C ARG A 141 1.63 4.69 4.77
N ASP A 142 2.23 3.66 5.38
CA ASP A 142 2.91 2.59 4.63
C ASP A 142 1.90 1.57 4.07
N PHE A 143 1.31 1.92 2.93
CA PHE A 143 0.30 1.11 2.25
C PHE A 143 0.89 -0.13 1.57
N ASP A 144 2.16 -0.09 1.17
CA ASP A 144 2.88 -1.27 0.68
C ASP A 144 2.89 -2.35 1.77
N GLN A 145 3.14 -1.97 3.03
CA GLN A 145 3.09 -2.93 4.14
C GLN A 145 1.72 -3.57 4.32
N ILE A 146 0.66 -2.78 4.22
CA ILE A 146 -0.71 -3.29 4.36
C ILE A 146 -1.01 -4.26 3.21
N LEU A 147 -0.64 -3.92 1.97
CA LEU A 147 -0.87 -4.76 0.79
C LEU A 147 -0.08 -6.06 0.83
N ALA A 148 1.18 -6.02 1.26
CA ALA A 148 1.96 -7.20 1.56
C ALA A 148 1.28 -8.12 2.58
N PHE A 149 0.66 -7.55 3.61
CA PHE A 149 0.02 -8.33 4.66
C PHE A 149 -1.34 -8.91 4.22
N VAL A 150 -2.14 -8.18 3.45
CA VAL A 150 -3.46 -8.68 2.99
C VAL A 150 -3.36 -9.60 1.80
N GLY A 151 -2.32 -9.45 0.98
CA GLY A 151 -2.06 -10.22 -0.22
C GLY A 151 -3.19 -10.12 -1.26
N VAL A 152 -3.16 -11.07 -2.19
CA VAL A 152 -4.14 -11.18 -3.26
C VAL A 152 -4.35 -12.64 -3.64
N GLY A 153 -5.60 -13.09 -3.61
CA GLY A 153 -5.96 -14.48 -3.94
C GLY A 153 -6.35 -14.69 -5.40
N GLN A 154 -6.29 -13.65 -6.22
CA GLN A 154 -6.60 -13.73 -7.65
C GLN A 154 -5.31 -13.84 -8.46
N ASN A 155 -5.38 -14.56 -9.58
CA ASN A 155 -4.31 -14.57 -10.57
C ASN A 155 -4.25 -13.21 -11.30
N LEU A 156 -3.15 -12.49 -11.12
CA LEU A 156 -2.99 -11.13 -11.66
C LEU A 156 -2.39 -11.05 -13.05
N SER A 157 -1.89 -12.16 -13.61
CA SER A 157 -1.36 -12.17 -14.99
C SER A 157 -2.43 -11.92 -16.07
N LEU A 158 -3.71 -12.07 -15.69
CA LEU A 158 -4.86 -11.92 -16.58
C LEU A 158 -5.58 -10.58 -16.36
N LEU A 159 -4.94 -9.64 -15.65
CA LEU A 159 -5.52 -8.32 -15.48
C LEU A 159 -5.69 -7.64 -16.85
N PRO A 160 -6.78 -6.89 -17.02
CA PRO A 160 -7.04 -6.21 -18.28
C PRO A 160 -5.94 -5.21 -18.59
N GLN A 161 -5.76 -4.97 -19.89
CA GLN A 161 -4.82 -3.99 -20.42
C GLN A 161 -5.01 -2.61 -19.76
N ARG A 162 -3.89 -1.88 -19.61
CA ARG A 162 -3.79 -0.53 -19.04
C ARG A 162 -4.99 0.36 -19.44
N ALA A 163 -5.57 1.07 -18.47
CA ALA A 163 -6.68 1.99 -18.77
C ALA A 163 -6.18 3.16 -19.64
N GLN A 164 -7.08 3.81 -20.37
CA GLN A 164 -6.73 4.98 -21.18
C GLN A 164 -6.36 6.15 -20.27
N GLU A 165 -5.21 6.76 -20.54
CA GLU A 165 -4.55 7.73 -19.65
C GLU A 165 -4.64 9.16 -20.19
N SER A 166 -4.59 10.13 -19.27
CA SER A 166 -4.52 11.54 -19.63
C SER A 166 -3.14 11.92 -20.16
N GLU A 167 -3.04 12.97 -20.98
CA GLU A 167 -1.75 13.48 -21.51
C GLU A 167 -0.72 13.75 -20.41
N LYS A 168 -1.17 14.21 -19.24
CA LYS A 168 -0.31 14.50 -18.07
C LYS A 168 0.27 13.25 -17.41
N GLU A 169 -0.36 12.10 -17.61
CA GLU A 169 0.09 10.82 -17.08
C GLU A 169 1.07 10.15 -18.05
N VAL A 170 0.94 10.38 -19.36
CA VAL A 170 1.81 9.80 -20.40
C VAL A 170 3.29 10.06 -20.12
N GLU A 171 3.67 11.27 -19.69
CA GLU A 171 5.09 11.59 -19.39
C GLU A 171 5.62 10.80 -18.19
N ILE A 172 4.84 10.68 -17.11
CA ILE A 172 5.20 9.91 -15.91
C ILE A 172 5.34 8.43 -16.27
N LEU A 173 4.43 7.94 -17.10
CA LEU A 173 4.39 6.56 -17.52
C LEU A 173 5.47 6.23 -18.53
N LYS A 174 5.93 7.20 -19.33
CA LYS A 174 7.14 7.03 -20.14
C LYS A 174 8.36 6.72 -19.27
N VAL A 175 8.56 7.43 -18.16
CA VAL A 175 9.67 7.15 -17.23
C VAL A 175 9.54 5.75 -16.63
N HIS A 176 8.31 5.34 -16.31
CA HIS A 176 8.01 3.99 -15.84
C HIS A 176 8.35 2.92 -16.89
N ASP A 177 7.95 3.13 -18.14
CA ASP A 177 8.17 2.19 -19.23
C ASP A 177 9.67 2.12 -19.59
N ASP A 178 10.36 3.26 -19.67
CA ASP A 178 11.80 3.36 -19.88
C ASP A 178 12.58 2.64 -18.78
N PHE A 179 12.12 2.68 -17.52
CA PHE A 179 12.73 1.93 -16.41
C PHE A 179 12.72 0.43 -16.68
N TYR A 180 11.60 -0.14 -17.11
CA TYR A 180 11.53 -1.55 -17.43
C TYR A 180 12.24 -1.92 -18.73
N VAL A 181 12.29 -1.02 -19.71
CA VAL A 181 13.13 -1.19 -20.90
C VAL A 181 14.59 -1.32 -20.48
N ALA A 182 15.10 -0.37 -19.70
CA ALA A 182 16.48 -0.39 -19.20
C ALA A 182 16.77 -1.63 -18.35
N LEU A 183 15.85 -2.01 -17.46
CA LEU A 183 15.96 -3.17 -16.59
C LEU A 183 16.04 -4.48 -17.40
N LYS A 184 15.18 -4.65 -18.41
CA LYS A 184 15.13 -5.87 -19.24
C LYS A 184 16.30 -5.94 -20.23
N SER A 185 16.77 -4.81 -20.75
CA SER A 185 17.87 -4.76 -21.72
C SER A 185 19.26 -4.74 -21.07
N GLY A 186 19.35 -4.43 -19.77
CA GLY A 186 20.62 -4.23 -19.08
C GLY A 186 21.26 -2.86 -19.38
N ASP A 187 20.48 -1.86 -19.79
CA ASP A 187 20.98 -0.54 -20.20
C ASP A 187 21.26 0.36 -18.97
N ALA A 188 22.48 0.25 -18.45
CA ALA A 188 22.94 1.07 -17.32
C ALA A 188 22.96 2.59 -17.63
N PRO A 189 23.42 3.07 -18.81
CA PRO A 189 23.30 4.48 -19.19
C PRO A 189 21.88 5.01 -19.09
N LEU A 190 20.89 4.34 -19.71
CA LEU A 190 19.50 4.75 -19.64
C LEU A 190 19.00 4.73 -18.20
N MET A 191 19.27 3.64 -17.45
CA MET A 191 18.85 3.51 -16.05
C MET A 191 19.30 4.70 -15.20
N ARG A 192 20.57 5.12 -15.31
CA ARG A 192 21.10 6.26 -14.54
C ARG A 192 20.37 7.57 -14.85
N THR A 193 19.94 7.78 -16.10
CA THR A 193 19.20 9.00 -16.45
C THR A 193 17.79 9.04 -15.86
N LEU A 194 17.20 7.92 -15.45
CA LEU A 194 15.81 7.92 -14.99
C LEU A 194 15.65 8.41 -13.55
N TRP A 195 16.73 8.44 -12.77
CA TRP A 195 16.69 8.77 -11.35
C TRP A 195 17.00 10.23 -11.09
N GLU A 196 16.46 10.75 -9.97
CA GLU A 196 16.95 12.01 -9.43
C GLU A 196 18.41 11.87 -8.96
N GLU A 197 19.16 12.98 -8.99
CA GLU A 197 20.52 13.00 -8.47
C GLU A 197 20.52 12.61 -6.98
N ALA A 198 21.48 11.76 -6.61
CA ALA A 198 21.53 11.20 -5.28
C ALA A 198 21.87 12.27 -4.23
N GLY A 199 20.91 12.62 -3.37
CA GLY A 199 21.15 13.46 -2.19
C GLY A 199 21.98 12.78 -1.10
N GLU A 200 22.19 13.47 0.03
CA GLU A 200 22.82 12.88 1.21
C GLU A 200 21.97 11.73 1.77
N GLU A 201 22.60 10.60 2.07
CA GLU A 201 21.91 9.37 2.46
C GLU A 201 22.24 8.98 3.89
N LYS A 202 21.21 8.63 4.66
CA LYS A 202 21.32 8.20 6.06
C LYS A 202 21.32 6.67 6.22
N ASP A 203 21.06 5.92 5.15
CA ASP A 203 20.98 4.46 5.18
C ASP A 203 22.34 3.82 4.86
N SER A 204 22.94 3.17 5.86
CA SER A 204 24.27 2.56 5.77
C SER A 204 24.24 1.08 5.33
N ARG A 205 23.08 0.53 5.00
CA ARG A 205 22.96 -0.89 4.60
C ARG A 205 23.66 -1.17 3.27
N PRO A 206 24.22 -2.38 3.07
CA PRO A 206 24.87 -2.76 1.82
C PRO A 206 23.91 -2.65 0.62
N ARG A 207 24.41 -2.08 -0.48
CA ARG A 207 23.68 -1.95 -1.75
C ARG A 207 24.29 -2.84 -2.82
N VAL A 208 23.44 -3.35 -3.69
CA VAL A 208 23.83 -3.91 -4.98
C VAL A 208 23.75 -2.78 -5.99
N SER A 209 24.83 -2.53 -6.73
CA SER A 209 24.91 -1.45 -7.72
C SER A 209 23.97 -1.70 -8.91
N TRP A 210 23.63 -0.68 -9.68
CA TRP A 210 22.84 -0.88 -10.90
C TRP A 210 23.56 -1.74 -11.92
N GLU A 211 24.88 -1.64 -12.02
CA GLU A 211 25.72 -2.46 -12.90
C GLU A 211 25.58 -3.95 -12.57
N GLU A 212 25.55 -4.30 -11.29
CA GLU A 212 25.33 -5.68 -10.81
C GLU A 212 23.87 -6.11 -10.97
N VAL A 213 22.90 -5.24 -10.66
CA VAL A 213 21.46 -5.57 -10.83
C VAL A 213 21.15 -5.86 -12.31
N LEU A 214 21.78 -5.12 -13.23
CA LEU A 214 21.52 -5.21 -14.66
C LEU A 214 22.33 -6.33 -15.35
N SER A 215 23.41 -6.84 -14.74
CA SER A 215 24.25 -7.88 -15.35
C SER A 215 23.52 -9.19 -15.55
N ASP A 216 22.62 -9.53 -14.64
CA ASP A 216 21.91 -10.83 -14.63
C ASP A 216 20.58 -10.80 -15.42
N LYS A 217 20.27 -9.65 -16.06
CA LYS A 217 18.96 -9.31 -16.64
C LYS A 217 17.81 -9.35 -15.63
N ALA A 218 16.76 -8.60 -15.91
CA ALA A 218 15.60 -8.53 -15.02
C ALA A 218 14.99 -9.91 -14.74
N ALA A 219 14.74 -10.20 -13.45
CA ALA A 219 13.83 -11.29 -13.07
C ALA A 219 12.37 -11.01 -13.47
N VAL A 220 12.06 -9.76 -13.86
CA VAL A 220 10.73 -9.32 -14.33
C VAL A 220 10.54 -9.73 -15.80
N LEU A 221 9.59 -10.62 -16.03
CA LEU A 221 9.15 -11.01 -17.37
C LEU A 221 8.29 -9.90 -17.98
N ASP A 222 7.28 -9.46 -17.23
CA ASP A 222 6.28 -8.52 -17.75
C ASP A 222 5.66 -7.63 -16.67
N VAL A 223 5.05 -6.53 -17.11
CA VAL A 223 4.26 -5.61 -16.29
C VAL A 223 2.83 -5.62 -16.83
N VAL A 224 1.92 -6.23 -16.07
CA VAL A 224 0.58 -6.58 -16.56
C VAL A 224 -0.50 -5.58 -16.16
N ASP A 225 -0.23 -4.73 -15.16
CA ASP A 225 -1.14 -3.68 -14.75
C ASP A 225 -0.37 -2.50 -14.16
N VAL A 226 -0.81 -1.28 -14.47
CA VAL A 226 -0.18 -0.04 -14.01
C VAL A 226 -1.27 0.96 -13.61
N ASP A 227 -1.00 1.70 -12.55
CA ASP A 227 -1.82 2.81 -12.09
C ASP A 227 -0.94 4.00 -11.74
N VAL A 228 -1.41 5.20 -12.04
CA VAL A 228 -0.68 6.44 -11.76
C VAL A 228 -1.59 7.43 -11.06
N VAL A 229 -1.00 8.19 -10.13
CA VAL A 229 -1.65 9.30 -9.43
C VAL A 229 -0.64 10.42 -9.26
N ARG A 230 -1.07 11.65 -9.54
CA ARG A 230 -0.32 12.84 -9.15
C ARG A 230 -0.67 13.20 -7.72
N LEU A 231 0.33 13.20 -6.85
CA LEU A 231 0.18 13.62 -5.46
C LEU A 231 0.21 15.15 -5.32
N GLY A 232 0.63 15.86 -6.39
CA GLY A 232 0.61 17.31 -6.46
C GLY A 232 1.11 17.82 -7.81
N LYS A 233 1.62 19.05 -7.81
CA LYS A 233 2.18 19.67 -9.02
C LYS A 233 3.50 19.02 -9.43
N SER A 234 4.34 18.63 -8.47
CA SER A 234 5.69 18.14 -8.69
C SER A 234 5.94 16.73 -8.20
N GLU A 235 4.90 16.02 -7.75
CA GLU A 235 5.03 14.66 -7.22
C GLU A 235 4.00 13.73 -7.85
N ALA A 236 4.42 12.52 -8.15
CA ALA A 236 3.58 11.46 -8.68
C ALA A 236 3.98 10.11 -8.09
N MET A 237 3.05 9.17 -8.17
CA MET A 237 3.21 7.82 -7.72
C MET A 237 2.66 6.87 -8.76
N VAL A 238 3.40 5.80 -9.02
CA VAL A 238 2.99 4.73 -9.93
C VAL A 238 2.98 3.41 -9.17
N THR A 239 1.91 2.63 -9.29
CA THR A 239 1.85 1.26 -8.79
C THR A 239 1.64 0.29 -9.94
N SER A 240 2.41 -0.79 -9.98
CA SER A 240 2.33 -1.78 -11.04
C SER A 240 2.43 -3.22 -10.54
N ILE A 241 1.94 -4.16 -11.35
CA ILE A 241 2.06 -5.60 -11.10
C ILE A 241 3.14 -6.16 -12.02
N GLU A 242 4.18 -6.71 -11.41
CA GLU A 242 5.26 -7.40 -12.11
C GLU A 242 5.02 -8.91 -12.07
N VAL A 243 5.27 -9.58 -13.18
CA VAL A 243 5.25 -11.03 -13.31
C VAL A 243 6.70 -11.51 -13.45
N CYS A 244 7.14 -12.42 -12.58
CA CYS A 244 8.50 -12.93 -12.59
C CYS A 244 8.74 -14.02 -13.66
N ALA A 245 9.98 -14.13 -14.15
CA ALA A 245 10.34 -15.02 -15.26
C ALA A 245 10.52 -16.51 -14.88
N GLY A 246 10.92 -16.83 -13.65
CA GLY A 246 11.40 -18.18 -13.28
C GLY A 246 10.41 -19.08 -12.54
N GLU A 247 10.48 -20.39 -12.82
CA GLU A 247 10.15 -21.46 -11.87
C GLU A 247 11.35 -21.61 -10.89
N GLY A 248 11.10 -21.63 -9.57
CA GLY A 248 12.12 -21.71 -8.51
C GLY A 248 12.66 -20.40 -7.90
N SER A 249 12.13 -19.21 -8.20
CA SER A 249 12.55 -17.97 -7.49
C SER A 249 11.97 -17.91 -6.06
N LEU A 250 12.61 -17.17 -5.16
CA LEU A 250 12.19 -16.97 -3.75
C LEU A 250 10.74 -16.47 -3.57
N PHE A 251 10.06 -16.10 -4.65
CA PHE A 251 8.72 -15.51 -4.68
C PHE A 251 7.66 -16.41 -5.33
N ASN A 252 7.95 -17.70 -5.54
CA ASN A 252 7.21 -18.56 -6.48
C ASN A 252 5.88 -19.15 -6.01
N ASP A 253 5.47 -18.92 -4.77
CA ASP A 253 4.14 -19.33 -4.35
C ASP A 253 3.12 -18.24 -4.68
N GLY A 254 2.42 -18.35 -5.82
CA GLY A 254 1.11 -17.72 -5.95
C GLY A 254 0.67 -17.12 -7.29
N GLY A 255 1.48 -17.15 -8.35
CA GLY A 255 1.01 -16.81 -9.71
C GLY A 255 0.97 -18.01 -10.66
N PRO A 256 0.37 -17.85 -11.86
CA PRO A 256 0.13 -18.95 -12.78
C PRO A 256 1.41 -19.53 -13.33
N GLY A 257 1.43 -20.86 -13.48
CA GLY A 257 2.63 -21.59 -13.88
C GLY A 257 3.74 -21.58 -12.82
N GLY A 258 3.42 -21.32 -11.55
CA GLY A 258 4.40 -21.27 -10.46
C GLY A 258 5.28 -20.01 -10.46
N LYS A 259 4.84 -18.93 -11.13
CA LYS A 259 5.58 -17.65 -11.21
C LYS A 259 5.08 -16.66 -10.18
N GLY A 260 5.96 -16.04 -9.40
CA GLY A 260 5.59 -15.01 -8.43
C GLY A 260 5.08 -13.71 -9.07
N THR A 261 4.18 -13.00 -8.37
CA THR A 261 3.80 -11.62 -8.70
C THR A 261 4.30 -10.66 -7.64
N LEU A 262 4.82 -9.51 -8.07
CA LEU A 262 5.26 -8.44 -7.19
C LEU A 262 4.36 -7.21 -7.37
N LEU A 263 4.10 -6.52 -6.27
CA LEU A 263 3.61 -5.14 -6.33
C LEU A 263 4.83 -4.23 -6.35
N ALA A 264 4.93 -3.46 -7.41
CA ALA A 264 5.93 -2.43 -7.58
C ALA A 264 5.32 -1.06 -7.33
N THR A 265 6.00 -0.26 -6.52
CA THR A 265 5.63 1.11 -6.18
C THR A 265 6.78 2.02 -6.60
N LYS A 266 6.49 3.09 -7.33
CA LYS A 266 7.48 4.10 -7.75
C LYS A 266 7.02 5.47 -7.32
N ARG A 267 7.94 6.26 -6.75
CA ARG A 267 7.73 7.69 -6.48
C ARG A 267 8.52 8.50 -7.49
N LEU A 268 7.88 9.52 -8.04
CA LEU A 268 8.46 10.39 -9.04
C LEU A 268 8.35 11.85 -8.62
N LYS A 269 9.34 12.63 -9.03
CA LYS A 269 9.39 14.06 -8.84
C LYS A 269 9.62 14.77 -10.17
N LEU A 270 8.95 15.90 -10.35
CA LEU A 270 9.17 16.80 -11.47
C LEU A 270 10.35 17.71 -11.12
N GLU A 271 11.41 17.64 -11.90
CA GLU A 271 12.54 18.56 -11.81
C GLU A 271 12.17 19.96 -12.31
N GLU A 272 12.98 20.96 -11.94
CA GLU A 272 12.87 22.33 -12.47
C GLU A 272 13.04 22.37 -14.00
N SER A 273 13.77 21.41 -14.56
CA SER A 273 13.94 21.19 -16.00
C SER A 273 12.64 20.84 -16.74
N GLY A 274 11.58 20.49 -15.99
CA GLY A 274 10.31 19.99 -16.52
C GLY A 274 10.31 18.49 -16.81
N SER A 275 11.37 17.76 -16.45
CA SER A 275 11.43 16.30 -16.62
C SER A 275 11.06 15.55 -15.34
N TRP A 276 10.32 14.44 -15.49
CA TRP A 276 10.02 13.54 -14.37
C TRP A 276 11.18 12.59 -14.13
N ARG A 277 11.52 12.37 -12.86
CA ARG A 277 12.53 11.40 -12.43
C ARG A 277 12.02 10.49 -11.33
N LEU A 278 12.59 9.30 -11.25
CA LEU A 278 12.40 8.36 -10.15
C LEU A 278 13.13 8.85 -8.90
N VAL A 279 12.40 8.87 -7.79
CA VAL A 279 12.93 9.11 -6.43
C VAL A 279 13.17 7.76 -5.75
N SER A 280 12.19 6.86 -5.87
CA SER A 280 12.29 5.52 -5.31
C SER A 280 11.52 4.52 -6.16
N HIS A 281 11.98 3.27 -6.13
CA HIS A 281 11.25 2.10 -6.59
C HIS A 281 11.29 1.05 -5.49
N GLN A 282 10.14 0.49 -5.13
CA GLN A 282 10.04 -0.57 -4.16
C GLN A 282 9.25 -1.73 -4.77
N THR A 283 9.68 -2.97 -4.52
CA THR A 283 8.92 -4.16 -4.86
C THR A 283 8.67 -5.00 -3.62
N ILE A 284 7.44 -5.50 -3.49
CA ILE A 284 7.04 -6.43 -2.44
C ILE A 284 6.40 -7.67 -3.06
N PRO A 285 6.52 -8.85 -2.44
CA PRO A 285 5.69 -10.00 -2.75
C PRO A 285 4.20 -9.61 -2.71
N TYR A 286 3.46 -9.96 -3.75
CA TYR A 286 2.04 -9.67 -3.86
C TYR A 286 1.27 -10.87 -4.39
N CYS A 287 1.08 -11.85 -3.50
CA CYS A 287 0.34 -13.09 -3.71
C CYS A 287 -0.39 -13.48 -2.41
N ASP A 288 -1.15 -14.57 -2.43
CA ASP A 288 -1.90 -15.03 -1.25
C ASP A 288 -0.95 -15.69 -0.24
N ASN A 289 -1.19 -15.48 1.04
CA ASN A 289 -0.47 -16.11 2.17
C ASN A 289 1.04 -15.84 2.29
N THR A 290 1.63 -14.96 1.48
CA THR A 290 3.00 -14.50 1.74
C THR A 290 2.98 -13.35 2.74
N VAL A 291 3.47 -13.58 3.95
CA VAL A 291 4.03 -12.47 4.72
C VAL A 291 5.21 -11.98 3.89
N ALA A 292 5.15 -10.75 3.35
CA ALA A 292 6.32 -10.16 2.70
C ALA A 292 7.44 -10.05 3.73
N SER A 293 8.28 -11.07 3.78
CA SER A 293 9.46 -11.15 4.65
C SER A 293 10.59 -10.28 4.10
N GLN A 294 10.51 -9.93 2.81
CA GLN A 294 11.50 -9.16 2.11
C GLN A 294 10.84 -8.14 1.17
N SER A 295 11.43 -6.96 1.06
CA SER A 295 11.15 -6.00 0.00
C SER A 295 12.45 -5.52 -0.63
N LEU A 296 12.42 -5.22 -1.92
CA LEU A 296 13.55 -4.58 -2.59
C LEU A 296 13.25 -3.08 -2.67
N VAL A 297 14.21 -2.24 -2.33
CA VAL A 297 14.11 -0.78 -2.48
C VAL A 297 15.29 -0.30 -3.30
N CYS A 298 15.02 0.37 -4.40
CA CYS A 298 16.00 0.91 -5.33
C CYS A 298 15.92 2.43 -5.40
N THR A 299 17.09 3.05 -5.56
CA THR A 299 17.30 4.48 -5.78
C THR A 299 18.32 4.69 -6.91
N SER A 300 18.77 5.92 -7.17
CA SER A 300 19.86 6.21 -8.12
C SER A 300 21.16 5.44 -7.84
N ARG A 301 21.37 4.97 -6.60
CA ARG A 301 22.58 4.25 -6.18
C ARG A 301 22.51 2.73 -6.33
N GLY A 302 21.38 2.20 -6.77
CA GLY A 302 21.13 0.76 -6.84
C GLY A 302 20.12 0.30 -5.79
N CYS A 303 20.12 -0.99 -5.48
CA CYS A 303 19.06 -1.64 -4.72
C CYS A 303 19.53 -2.20 -3.37
N ILE A 304 18.63 -2.15 -2.39
CA ILE A 304 18.78 -2.76 -1.07
C ILE A 304 17.66 -3.77 -0.88
N LEU A 305 18.01 -4.97 -0.40
CA LEU A 305 17.06 -5.92 0.14
C LEU A 305 16.75 -5.58 1.60
N LEU A 306 15.52 -5.19 1.87
CA LEU A 306 15.00 -5.00 3.22
C LEU A 306 14.41 -6.33 3.68
N LYS A 307 14.95 -6.88 4.78
CA LYS A 307 14.30 -7.97 5.50
C LYS A 307 13.42 -7.36 6.58
N ARG A 308 12.18 -7.86 6.72
CA ARG A 308 11.37 -7.53 7.89
C ARG A 308 11.91 -8.29 9.10
N GLU A 309 12.11 -7.57 10.19
CA GLU A 309 12.39 -8.11 11.53
C GLU A 309 11.13 -8.70 12.17
#